data_AF-A0A5B7UQF7-F1
#
_entry.id   AF-A0A5B7UQF7-F1
#
_cell.length_a   1.000
_cell.length_b   1.000
_cell.length_c   1.000
_cell.angle_alpha   90.00
_cell.angle_beta   90.00
_cell.angle_gamma   90.00
#
_symmetry.space_group_name_H-M   'P 1'
#
loop_
_entity.id
_entity.type
_entity.pdbx_description
1 polymer ?
#
loop_
_entity_poly.entity_id
_entity_poly.type
_entity_poly.pdbx_seq_one_letter_code
_entity_poly.pdbx_strand_id
1 'polypeptide(L)'
;MEFFGVDLLDLWRGRLSLRRVGVLIKSLMRKPGRSSFLMAADGRAEWDETTYLLARSSDALELNNFLFLSANVSDEDRAHLDMPEPITRPGATETDKKAPAGEEEFASGQELTDFFGRMNSL
;
A
#
# COMPACT_ATOMS: atom_id res chain seq x y z
N MET A 1 19.23 12.93 -6.14
CA MET A 1 19.83 12.16 -5.03
C MET A 1 19.86 10.70 -5.44
N GLU A 2 21.02 10.20 -5.81
CA GLU A 2 21.25 8.77 -5.98
C GLU A 2 21.43 8.15 -4.59
N PHE A 3 20.81 7.00 -4.33
CA PHE A 3 20.85 6.33 -3.02
C PHE A 3 22.07 5.41 -2.87
N PHE A 4 22.90 5.32 -3.91
CA PHE A 4 24.07 4.45 -3.93
C PHE A 4 25.08 4.89 -2.87
N GLY A 5 25.50 3.95 -2.02
CA GLY A 5 26.54 4.15 -1.00
C GLY A 5 26.05 4.54 0.39
N VAL A 6 24.74 4.51 0.68
CA VAL A 6 24.23 4.62 2.05
C VAL A 6 23.91 3.23 2.59
N ASP A 7 24.62 2.82 3.63
CA ASP A 7 24.41 1.55 4.33
C ASP A 7 23.52 1.80 5.56
N LEU A 8 22.48 0.97 5.76
CA LEU A 8 21.66 1.03 6.98
C LEU A 8 22.47 0.67 8.22
N LEU A 9 23.56 -0.10 8.09
CA LEU A 9 24.48 -0.38 9.19
C LEU A 9 25.14 0.89 9.74
N ASP A 10 25.22 1.96 8.95
CA ASP A 10 25.73 3.24 9.44
C ASP A 10 24.79 3.92 10.45
N LEU A 11 23.51 3.53 10.50
CA LEU A 11 22.59 3.96 11.56
C LEU A 11 23.05 3.40 12.90
N TRP A 12 23.40 2.11 12.92
CA TRP A 12 23.89 1.44 14.12
C TRP A 12 25.29 1.91 14.53
N ARG A 13 26.14 2.28 13.56
CA ARG A 13 27.48 2.85 13.82
C ARG A 13 27.49 4.34 14.17
N GLY A 14 26.32 4.97 14.29
CA GLY A 14 26.18 6.40 14.60
C GLY A 14 26.61 7.37 13.48
N ARG A 15 26.89 6.87 12.26
CA ARG A 15 27.29 7.67 11.09
C ARG A 15 26.09 8.17 10.27
N LEU A 16 24.93 7.54 10.45
CA LEU A 16 23.66 7.94 9.84
C LEU A 16 22.66 8.32 10.94
N SER A 17 22.06 9.50 10.82
CA SER A 17 21.05 9.96 11.79
C SER A 17 19.63 9.54 11.39
N LEU A 18 18.76 9.31 12.38
CA LEU A 18 17.34 9.01 12.16
C LEU A 18 16.62 10.08 11.32
N ARG A 19 16.98 11.35 11.51
CA ARG A 19 16.46 12.45 10.67
C ARG A 19 16.82 12.25 9.20
N ARG A 20 18.06 11.84 8.92
CA ARG A 20 18.52 11.57 7.55
C ARG A 20 17.84 10.34 6.96
N VAL A 21 17.63 9.27 7.75
CA VAL A 21 16.83 8.11 7.35
C VAL A 21 15.41 8.54 6.94
N GLY A 22 14.73 9.35 7.75
CA GLY A 22 13.40 9.85 7.42
C GLY A 22 13.36 10.67 6.13
N VAL A 23 14.39 11.45 5.85
CA VAL A 23 14.52 12.17 4.56
C VAL A 23 14.75 11.20 3.40
N LEU A 24 15.57 10.17 3.57
CA LEU A 24 15.80 9.14 2.55
C LEU A 24 14.49 8.42 2.20
N ILE A 25 13.72 7.99 3.20
CA ILE A 25 12.40 7.37 3.01
C ILE A 25 11.47 8.32 2.25
N LYS A 26 11.33 9.58 2.70
CA LYS A 26 10.49 10.57 2.00
C LYS A 26 10.94 10.83 0.57
N SER A 27 12.25 10.80 0.31
CA SER A 27 12.77 10.99 -1.05
C SER A 27 12.56 9.76 -1.94
N LEU A 28 12.63 8.55 -1.38
CA LEU A 28 12.26 7.30 -2.07
C LEU A 28 10.79 7.36 -2.51
N MET A 29 9.92 7.85 -1.63
CA MET A 29 8.49 8.00 -1.95
C MET A 29 8.19 8.98 -3.08
N ARG A 30 9.12 9.89 -3.40
CA ARG A 30 8.95 10.91 -4.45
C ARG A 30 9.59 10.51 -5.77
N LYS A 31 10.39 9.43 -5.81
CA LYS A 31 11.05 9.04 -7.05
C LYS A 31 10.06 8.33 -7.98
N PRO A 32 9.93 8.77 -9.24
CA PRO A 32 9.18 8.02 -10.22
C PRO A 32 9.93 6.72 -10.55
N GLY A 33 9.25 5.58 -10.45
CA GLY A 33 9.78 4.27 -10.80
C GLY A 33 9.24 3.12 -9.93
N ARG A 34 9.46 1.88 -10.40
CA ARG A 34 9.11 0.63 -9.69
C ARG A 34 10.06 0.40 -8.52
N SER A 35 9.86 1.10 -7.41
CA SER A 35 10.51 0.72 -6.15
C SER A 35 9.62 -0.27 -5.41
N SER A 36 10.20 -1.38 -4.95
CA SER A 36 9.45 -2.40 -4.20
C SER A 36 8.77 -1.82 -2.96
N PHE A 37 9.41 -0.84 -2.31
CA PHE A 37 8.83 -0.12 -1.18
C PHE A 37 7.62 0.73 -1.59
N LEU A 38 7.69 1.48 -2.70
CA LEU A 38 6.52 2.22 -3.18
C LEU A 38 5.41 1.30 -3.63
N MET A 39 5.71 0.17 -4.25
CA MET A 39 4.69 -0.81 -4.66
C MET A 39 3.98 -1.42 -3.44
N ALA A 40 4.72 -1.70 -2.37
CA ALA A 40 4.14 -2.17 -1.11
C ALA A 40 3.32 -1.08 -0.37
N ALA A 41 3.76 0.19 -0.44
CA ALA A 41 3.09 1.30 0.25
C ALA A 41 1.91 1.89 -0.54
N ASP A 42 1.95 1.84 -1.88
CA ASP A 42 0.93 2.36 -2.78
C ASP A 42 0.83 1.48 -4.03
N GLY A 43 -0.28 0.74 -4.15
CA GLY A 43 -0.55 -0.13 -5.30
C GLY A 43 -0.60 0.61 -6.66
N ARG A 44 -0.67 1.96 -6.68
CA ARG A 44 -0.50 2.76 -7.90
C ARG A 44 0.88 2.60 -8.53
N ALA A 45 1.91 2.44 -7.70
CA ALA A 45 3.30 2.41 -8.13
C ALA A 45 3.70 1.10 -8.83
N GLU A 46 2.83 0.08 -8.78
CA GLU A 46 3.01 -1.20 -9.47
C GLU A 46 2.65 -1.12 -10.96
N TRP A 47 1.78 -0.19 -11.33
CA TRP A 47 1.23 -0.07 -12.67
C TRP A 47 1.82 1.11 -13.44
N ASP A 48 1.68 1.06 -14.77
CA ASP A 48 1.72 2.29 -15.54
C ASP A 48 0.49 3.16 -15.20
N GLU A 49 0.67 4.48 -15.14
CA GLU A 49 -0.36 5.43 -14.71
C GLU A 49 -1.65 5.29 -15.54
N THR A 50 -1.51 5.15 -16.86
CA THR A 50 -2.67 5.03 -17.76
C THR A 50 -3.45 3.75 -17.49
N THR A 51 -2.72 2.66 -17.23
CA THR A 51 -3.29 1.34 -17.02
C THR A 51 -3.95 1.27 -15.64
N TYR A 52 -3.35 1.91 -14.63
CA TYR A 52 -3.95 2.06 -13.29
C TYR A 52 -5.27 2.85 -13.35
N LEU A 53 -5.26 4.00 -14.02
CA LEU A 53 -6.44 4.85 -14.14
C LEU A 53 -7.58 4.13 -14.88
N LEU A 54 -7.25 3.34 -15.90
CA LEU A 54 -8.22 2.54 -16.63
C LEU A 54 -8.83 1.43 -15.77
N ALA A 55 -8.02 0.70 -15.01
CA ALA A 55 -8.52 -0.31 -14.08
C ALA A 55 -9.43 0.32 -13.01
N ARG A 56 -9.01 1.46 -12.45
CA ARG A 56 -9.79 2.18 -11.43
C ARG A 56 -11.10 2.72 -11.97
N SER A 57 -11.13 3.25 -13.20
CA SER A 57 -12.36 3.74 -13.81
C SER A 57 -13.32 2.61 -14.13
N SER A 58 -12.82 1.46 -14.60
CA SER A 58 -13.63 0.27 -14.85
C SER A 58 -14.32 -0.22 -13.58
N ASP A 59 -13.58 -0.39 -12.47
CA ASP A 59 -14.19 -0.82 -11.19
C ASP A 59 -15.25 0.18 -10.70
N ALA A 60 -15.01 1.48 -10.89
CA ALA A 60 -15.95 2.52 -10.49
C ALA A 60 -17.24 2.50 -11.33
N LEU A 61 -17.13 2.17 -12.63
CA LEU A 61 -18.28 2.02 -13.53
C LEU A 61 -19.10 0.78 -13.18
N GLU A 62 -18.46 -0.35 -12.88
CA GLU A 62 -19.16 -1.56 -12.45
C GLU A 62 -19.90 -1.35 -11.13
N LEU A 63 -19.24 -0.71 -10.14
CA LEU A 63 -19.88 -0.33 -8.89
C LEU A 63 -21.04 0.64 -9.12
N ASN A 64 -20.89 1.62 -10.02
CA ASN A 64 -21.98 2.53 -10.33
C ASN A 64 -23.18 1.82 -10.96
N ASN A 65 -22.93 0.87 -11.87
CA ASN A 65 -23.98 0.04 -12.46
C ASN A 65 -24.68 -0.82 -11.40
N PHE A 66 -23.93 -1.46 -10.51
CA PHE A 66 -24.49 -2.21 -9.38
C PHE A 66 -25.38 -1.32 -8.51
N LEU A 67 -24.89 -0.14 -8.10
CA LEU A 67 -25.66 0.80 -7.28
C LEU A 67 -26.93 1.27 -8.02
N PHE A 68 -26.81 1.58 -9.30
CA PHE A 68 -27.94 1.97 -10.13
C PHE A 68 -29.00 0.86 -10.21
N LEU A 69 -28.60 -0.37 -10.51
CA LEU A 69 -29.50 -1.52 -10.54
C LEU A 69 -30.14 -1.74 -9.18
N SER A 70 -29.33 -1.77 -8.11
CA SER A 70 -29.82 -1.97 -6.75
C SER A 70 -30.89 -0.94 -6.34
N ALA A 71 -30.76 0.31 -6.79
CA ALA A 71 -31.72 1.37 -6.49
C ALA A 71 -33.03 1.26 -7.31
N ASN A 72 -33.01 0.57 -8.46
CA ASN A 72 -34.12 0.55 -9.42
C ASN A 72 -34.82 -0.82 -9.55
N VAL A 73 -34.31 -1.88 -8.92
CA VAL A 73 -34.95 -3.20 -8.89
C VAL A 73 -35.74 -3.43 -7.60
N SER A 74 -36.64 -4.42 -7.63
CA SER A 74 -37.40 -4.85 -6.46
C SER A 74 -36.47 -5.43 -5.39
N ASP A 75 -36.91 -5.48 -4.13
CA ASP A 75 -36.09 -6.05 -3.04
C ASP A 75 -35.81 -7.55 -3.25
N GLU A 76 -36.73 -8.29 -3.89
CA GLU A 76 -36.54 -9.69 -4.28
C GLU A 76 -35.43 -9.84 -5.33
N ASP A 77 -35.44 -8.99 -6.37
CA ASP A 77 -34.42 -9.00 -7.42
C ASP A 77 -33.06 -8.49 -6.92
N ARG A 78 -33.06 -7.54 -5.96
CA ARG A 78 -31.83 -7.01 -5.35
C ARG A 78 -31.03 -8.10 -4.64
N ALA A 79 -31.71 -9.07 -4.02
CA ALA A 79 -31.05 -10.19 -3.34
C ALA A 79 -30.25 -11.09 -4.30
N HIS A 80 -30.50 -10.99 -5.60
CA HIS A 80 -29.80 -11.73 -6.65
C HIS A 80 -28.66 -10.93 -7.31
N LEU A 81 -28.45 -9.66 -6.92
CA LEU A 81 -27.35 -8.85 -7.42
C LEU A 81 -26.10 -9.07 -6.56
N ASP A 82 -25.05 -9.59 -7.18
CA ASP A 82 -23.74 -9.72 -6.55
C ASP A 82 -22.97 -8.40 -6.58
N MET A 83 -22.27 -8.09 -5.49
CA MET A 83 -21.38 -6.92 -5.45
C MET A 83 -20.21 -7.16 -6.41
N PRO A 84 -19.89 -6.21 -7.31
CA PRO A 84 -18.85 -6.41 -8.29
C PRO A 84 -17.48 -6.52 -7.62
N GLU A 85 -16.68 -7.47 -8.10
CA GLU A 85 -15.30 -7.65 -7.67
C GLU A 85 -14.36 -6.75 -8.49
N PRO A 86 -13.39 -6.06 -7.87
CA PRO A 86 -12.41 -5.27 -8.61
C PRO A 86 -11.59 -6.13 -9.58
N ILE A 87 -11.22 -5.55 -10.71
CA ILE A 87 -10.37 -6.22 -11.70
C ILE A 87 -9.05 -6.64 -11.06
N THR A 88 -8.61 -7.87 -11.35
CA THR A 88 -7.37 -8.42 -10.80
C THR A 88 -6.18 -7.56 -11.19
N ARG A 89 -5.33 -7.22 -10.22
CA ARG A 89 -4.14 -6.42 -10.47
C ARG A 89 -2.92 -7.30 -10.81
N PRO A 90 -2.04 -6.92 -11.77
CA PRO A 90 -0.72 -7.51 -11.92
C PRO A 90 -0.01 -7.55 -10.58
N GLY A 91 0.58 -8.69 -10.25
CA GLY A 91 1.22 -8.93 -8.96
C GLY A 91 0.27 -9.44 -7.86
N ALA A 92 -1.05 -9.21 -7.98
CA ALA A 92 -2.01 -9.79 -7.05
C ALA A 92 -2.18 -11.29 -7.33
N THR A 93 -1.90 -12.11 -6.33
CA THR A 93 -2.18 -13.55 -6.40
C THR A 93 -3.66 -13.75 -6.07
N GLU A 94 -4.34 -14.77 -6.62
CA GLU A 94 -5.78 -14.98 -6.33
C GLU A 94 -6.11 -15.09 -4.82
N THR A 95 -5.13 -15.41 -3.99
CA THR A 95 -5.20 -15.39 -2.53
C THR A 95 -5.38 -14.00 -1.92
N ASP A 96 -4.91 -12.93 -2.57
CA ASP A 96 -5.06 -11.55 -2.09
C ASP A 96 -6.49 -11.02 -2.27
N LYS A 97 -7.33 -11.71 -3.07
CA LYS A 97 -8.74 -11.34 -3.28
C LYS A 97 -9.63 -11.58 -2.05
N LYS A 98 -9.20 -12.43 -1.11
CA LYS A 98 -10.04 -12.91 0.01
C LYS A 98 -9.54 -12.52 1.39
N ALA A 99 -8.36 -11.92 1.49
CA ALA A 99 -7.88 -11.41 2.76
C ALA A 99 -8.59 -10.08 3.04
N PRO A 100 -9.39 -9.94 4.13
CA PRO A 100 -9.60 -8.60 4.67
C PRO A 100 -8.21 -8.00 4.88
N ALA A 101 -8.02 -6.72 4.56
CA ALA A 101 -6.78 -6.01 4.84
C ALA A 101 -6.39 -6.35 6.28
N GLY A 102 -5.40 -7.23 6.46
CA GLY A 102 -4.99 -7.66 7.77
C GLY A 102 -4.64 -6.40 8.52
N GLU A 103 -5.15 -6.25 9.74
CA GLU A 103 -4.77 -5.14 10.60
C GLU A 103 -3.23 -5.13 10.60
N GLU A 104 -2.64 -4.12 9.95
CA GLU A 104 -1.20 -3.97 9.90
C GLU A 104 -0.77 -3.87 11.37
N GLU A 105 -0.15 -4.94 11.87
CA GLU A 105 0.21 -5.07 13.27
C GLU A 105 1.40 -4.14 13.52
N PHE A 106 1.11 -2.87 13.76
CA PHE A 106 2.12 -1.89 14.08
C PHE A 106 2.71 -2.21 15.46
N ALA A 107 4.04 -2.06 15.56
CA ALA A 107 4.71 -2.14 16.86
C ALA A 107 4.08 -1.16 17.84
N SER A 108 3.79 -1.64 19.05
CA SER A 108 3.24 -0.82 20.12
C SER A 108 4.23 0.26 20.57
N GLY A 109 3.71 1.35 21.15
CA GLY A 109 4.57 2.41 21.70
C GLY A 109 5.54 1.90 22.76
N GLN A 110 5.15 0.86 23.51
CA GLN A 110 5.99 0.19 24.50
C GLN A 110 7.19 -0.50 23.83
N GLU A 111 6.95 -1.25 22.75
CA GLU A 111 8.01 -1.94 22.00
C GLU A 111 9.00 -0.97 21.34
N LEU A 112 8.50 0.17 20.82
CA LEU A 112 9.37 1.22 20.31
C LEU A 112 10.27 1.78 21.41
N THR A 113 9.69 2.06 22.59
CA THR A 113 10.44 2.64 23.71
C THR A 113 11.52 1.68 24.22
N ASP A 114 11.18 0.39 24.32
CA ASP A 114 12.12 -0.66 24.72
C ASP A 114 13.24 -0.86 23.69
N PHE A 115 12.90 -0.81 22.39
CA PHE A 115 13.87 -0.87 21.31
C PHE A 115 14.86 0.30 21.35
N PHE A 116 14.36 1.54 21.50
CA PHE A 116 15.22 2.73 21.60
C PHE A 116 16.04 2.74 22.90
N GLY A 117 15.50 2.23 24.01
CA GLY A 117 16.22 2.06 25.27
C GLY A 117 17.42 1.12 25.14
N ARG A 118 17.23 -0.05 24.50
CA ARG A 118 18.31 -1.01 24.23
C ARG A 118 19.38 -0.46 23.30
N MET A 119 19.03 0.40 22.35
CA MET A 119 20.00 1.05 21.47
C MET A 119 20.89 2.07 22.19
N ASN A 120 20.41 2.72 23.24
CA ASN A 120 21.15 3.79 23.92
C ASN A 120 22.04 3.28 25.07
N SER A 121 21.96 1.99 25.41
CA SER A 121 22.72 1.34 26.49
C SER A 121 23.93 0.53 26.00
N LEU A 122 24.30 0.67 24.72
CA LEU A 122 25.48 0.08 24.07
C LEU A 122 26.47 1.18 23.70
#